data_AF-A0A553MXK4-F1
#
_entry.id   AF-A0A553MXK4-F1
#
_cell.length_a   1.000
_cell.length_b   1.000
_cell.length_c   1.000
_cell.angle_alpha   90.00
_cell.angle_beta   90.00
_cell.angle_gamma   90.00
#
_symmetry.space_group_name_H-M   'P 1'
#
loop_
_entity.id
_entity.type
_entity.pdbx_description
1 polymer ?
#
loop_
_entity_poly.entity_id
_entity_poly.type
_entity_poly.pdbx_seq_one_letter_code
_entity_poly.pdbx_strand_id
1 'polypeptide(L)'
;ACFTENHITGRKLIHVSCFSLPRLGISDFQHMKEISARIRDLLGISEPLWSRSIADPPDDHRTSFLKMKSRSGQRTDALTYERFLQDNISK
;
A
#
# COMPACT_ATOMS: atom_id res chain seq x y z
N ALA A 1 -8.40 -4.05 -18.04
CA ALA A 1 -8.26 -2.69 -18.62
C ALA A 1 -8.45 -1.57 -17.58
N CYS A 2 -9.23 -1.75 -16.51
CA CYS A 2 -9.51 -0.70 -15.53
C CYS A 2 -8.27 -0.02 -14.91
N PHE A 3 -7.24 -0.75 -14.49
CA PHE A 3 -6.02 -0.17 -13.89
C PHE A 3 -5.25 0.72 -14.87
N THR A 4 -5.13 0.29 -16.12
CA THR A 4 -4.43 1.03 -17.17
C THR A 4 -5.22 2.27 -17.60
N GLU A 5 -6.54 2.15 -17.75
CA GLU A 5 -7.45 3.25 -18.08
C GLU A 5 -7.49 4.33 -17.00
N ASN A 6 -7.39 3.94 -15.72
CA ASN A 6 -7.34 4.87 -14.58
C ASN A 6 -5.92 5.35 -14.25
N HIS A 7 -4.94 5.08 -15.12
CA HIS A 7 -3.54 5.45 -14.95
C HIS A 7 -2.97 5.08 -13.56
N ILE A 8 -3.30 3.87 -13.08
CA ILE A 8 -2.76 3.34 -11.83
C ILE A 8 -1.32 2.90 -12.06
N THR A 9 -0.39 3.73 -11.59
CA THR A 9 1.04 3.43 -11.59
C THR A 9 1.42 2.58 -10.37
N GLY A 10 2.63 2.01 -10.35
CA GLY A 10 3.11 1.27 -9.18
C GLY A 10 3.05 2.07 -7.87
N ARG A 11 3.29 3.38 -7.92
CA ARG A 11 3.12 4.27 -6.75
C ARG A 11 1.66 4.42 -6.32
N LYS A 12 0.74 4.56 -7.29
CA LYS A 12 -0.70 4.65 -7.01
C LYS A 12 -1.29 3.32 -6.55
N LEU A 13 -0.70 2.19 -6.95
CA LEU A 13 -1.13 0.85 -6.55
C LEU A 13 -1.10 0.67 -5.03
N ILE A 14 -0.17 1.34 -4.35
CA ILE A 14 -0.05 1.35 -2.88
C ILE A 14 -1.31 1.89 -2.18
N HIS A 15 -2.10 2.71 -2.88
CA HIS A 15 -3.35 3.28 -2.36
C HIS A 15 -4.60 2.49 -2.77
N VAL A 16 -4.45 1.42 -3.55
CA VAL A 16 -5.58 0.59 -3.98
C VAL A 16 -5.98 -0.35 -2.86
N SER A 17 -7.26 -0.33 -2.50
CA SER A 17 -7.86 -1.15 -1.45
C SER A 17 -9.31 -1.49 -1.80
N CYS A 18 -9.95 -2.37 -1.04
CA CYS A 18 -11.39 -2.65 -1.19
C CYS A 18 -12.26 -1.37 -1.23
N PHE A 19 -11.85 -0.27 -0.62
CA PHE A 19 -12.64 0.97 -0.66
C PHE A 19 -12.49 1.74 -2.00
N SER A 20 -11.34 1.68 -2.65
CA SER A 20 -11.07 2.44 -3.88
C SER A 20 -11.41 1.66 -5.15
N LEU A 21 -11.51 0.33 -5.09
CA LEU A 21 -11.83 -0.53 -6.24
C LEU A 21 -13.18 -0.21 -6.92
N PRO A 22 -14.28 0.12 -6.20
CA PRO A 22 -15.53 0.53 -6.84
C PRO A 22 -15.39 1.79 -7.69
N ARG A 23 -14.52 2.72 -7.29
CA ARG A 23 -14.23 3.94 -8.06
C ARG A 23 -13.44 3.65 -9.34
N LEU A 24 -12.78 2.50 -9.41
CA LEU A 24 -12.10 1.99 -10.60
C LEU A 24 -13.02 1.12 -11.49
N GLY A 25 -14.31 1.02 -11.15
CA GLY A 25 -15.29 0.21 -11.88
C GLY A 25 -15.37 -1.26 -11.42
N ILE A 26 -14.72 -1.62 -10.32
CA ILE A 26 -14.77 -2.98 -9.75
C ILE A 26 -15.71 -2.97 -8.55
N SER A 27 -16.96 -3.36 -8.78
CA SER A 27 -18.03 -3.40 -7.76
C SER A 27 -18.36 -4.80 -7.25
N ASP A 28 -17.89 -5.86 -7.91
CA ASP A 28 -18.11 -7.23 -7.44
C ASP A 28 -17.27 -7.52 -6.19
N PHE A 29 -17.94 -7.91 -5.11
CA PHE A 29 -17.29 -8.11 -3.82
C PHE A 29 -16.24 -9.23 -3.81
N GLN A 30 -16.43 -10.30 -4.59
CA GLN A 30 -15.44 -11.38 -4.68
C GLN A 30 -14.18 -10.90 -5.40
N HIS A 31 -14.35 -10.20 -6.52
CA HIS A 31 -13.24 -9.57 -7.23
C HIS A 31 -12.52 -8.55 -6.34
N MET A 32 -13.25 -7.75 -5.56
CA MET A 32 -12.65 -6.77 -4.66
C MET A 32 -11.75 -7.42 -3.61
N LYS A 33 -12.19 -8.53 -3.02
CA LYS A 33 -11.40 -9.31 -2.05
C LYS A 33 -10.18 -9.92 -2.70
N GLU A 34 -10.35 -10.61 -3.84
CA GLU A 34 -9.24 -11.28 -4.52
C GLU A 34 -8.18 -10.27 -4.97
N ILE A 35 -8.58 -9.19 -5.63
CA ILE A 35 -7.65 -8.15 -6.10
C ILE A 35 -6.92 -7.52 -4.93
N SER A 36 -7.63 -7.20 -3.84
CA SER A 36 -6.99 -6.64 -2.65
C SER A 36 -5.99 -7.61 -2.01
N ALA A 37 -6.30 -8.90 -1.95
CA ALA A 37 -5.36 -9.92 -1.45
C ALA A 37 -4.11 -10.01 -2.35
N ARG A 38 -4.28 -10.08 -3.68
CA ARG A 38 -3.16 -10.12 -4.63
C ARG A 38 -2.27 -8.89 -4.55
N ILE A 39 -2.86 -7.71 -4.36
CA ILE A 39 -2.08 -6.46 -4.19
C ILE A 39 -1.28 -6.52 -2.88
N ARG A 40 -1.85 -7.04 -1.80
CA ARG A 40 -1.13 -7.22 -0.54
C ARG A 40 0.04 -8.19 -0.68
N ASP A 41 -0.19 -9.32 -1.33
CA ASP A 41 0.85 -10.32 -1.61
C ASP A 41 1.99 -9.73 -2.46
N LEU A 42 1.63 -8.99 -3.52
CA LEU A 42 2.60 -8.34 -4.41
C LEU A 42 3.46 -7.30 -3.68
N LEU A 43 2.85 -6.52 -2.78
CA LEU A 43 3.54 -5.50 -1.99
C LEU A 43 4.24 -6.11 -0.74
N GLY A 44 3.94 -7.37 -0.42
CA GLY A 44 4.42 -8.06 0.78
C GLY A 44 3.94 -7.39 2.08
N ILE A 45 2.72 -6.85 2.09
CA ILE A 45 2.11 -6.22 3.26
C ILE A 45 1.15 -7.19 3.95
N SER A 46 1.07 -7.12 5.28
CA SER A 46 0.16 -7.97 6.05
C SER A 46 -1.29 -7.52 5.89
N GLU A 47 -2.22 -8.47 6.10
CA GLU A 47 -3.63 -8.14 6.16
C GLU A 47 -3.93 -7.29 7.41
N PRO A 48 -4.65 -6.16 7.29
CA PRO A 48 -4.99 -5.36 8.45
C PRO A 48 -5.90 -6.13 9.40
N LEU A 49 -5.50 -6.22 10.67
CA LEU A 49 -6.31 -6.77 11.75
C LEU A 49 -7.42 -5.78 12.12
N TRP A 50 -8.68 -6.20 12.00
CA TRP A 50 -9.85 -5.38 12.33
C TRP A 50 -9.92 -5.01 13.82
N SER A 51 -9.27 -5.78 14.68
CA SER A 51 -9.21 -5.58 16.13
C SER A 51 -8.10 -4.62 16.59
N ARG A 52 -7.29 -4.10 15.67
CA ARG A 52 -6.15 -3.25 15.99
C ARG A 52 -6.59 -1.84 16.36
N SER A 53 -5.99 -1.27 17.41
CA SER A 53 -6.24 0.12 17.79
C SER A 53 -5.49 1.08 16.86
N ILE A 54 -6.10 2.24 16.58
CA ILE A 54 -5.45 3.33 15.86
C ILE A 54 -4.29 3.93 16.67
N ALA A 55 -4.31 3.75 18.00
CA ALA A 55 -3.23 4.16 18.88
C ALA A 55 -1.98 3.27 18.78
N ASP A 56 -2.11 2.06 18.22
CA ASP A 56 -1.00 1.11 18.16
C ASP A 56 0.02 1.52 17.07
N PRO A 57 1.33 1.53 17.38
CA PRO A 57 2.38 1.94 16.45
C PRO A 57 2.37 1.07 15.19
N PRO A 58 2.64 1.63 13.98
CA PRO A 58 2.61 0.91 12.71
C PRO A 58 3.41 -0.40 12.77
N ASP A 59 2.71 -1.51 12.67
CA ASP A 59 3.27 -2.85 12.92
C ASP A 59 4.09 -3.36 11.73
N ASP A 60 3.76 -2.86 10.53
CA ASP A 60 4.43 -3.27 9.30
C ASP A 60 5.32 -2.13 8.76
N HIS A 61 6.63 -2.30 8.95
CA HIS A 61 7.66 -1.44 8.37
C HIS A 61 7.54 -1.36 6.85
N ARG A 62 7.11 -2.42 6.15
CA ARG A 62 6.90 -2.38 4.70
C ARG A 62 5.74 -1.47 4.33
N THR A 63 4.59 -1.60 4.99
CA THR A 63 3.45 -0.70 4.79
C THR A 63 3.85 0.77 5.00
N SER A 64 4.62 1.06 6.06
CA SER A 64 5.12 2.42 6.34
C SER A 64 6.08 2.93 5.26
N PHE A 65 7.04 2.09 4.83
CA PHE A 65 7.95 2.41 3.73
C PHE A 65 7.20 2.69 2.42
N LEU A 66 6.24 1.84 2.07
CA LEU A 66 5.45 1.97 0.84
C LEU A 66 4.61 3.26 0.85
N LYS A 67 4.00 3.63 1.98
CA LYS A 67 3.33 4.93 2.14
C LYS A 67 4.26 6.11 1.86
N MET A 68 5.54 5.99 2.20
CA MET A 68 6.52 7.02 1.90
C MET A 68 6.92 7.02 0.42
N LYS A 69 7.09 5.84 -0.19
CA LYS A 69 7.41 5.67 -1.62
C LYS A 69 6.26 6.01 -2.57
N SER A 70 5.02 6.07 -2.09
CA SER A 70 3.88 6.45 -2.94
C SER A 70 3.93 7.92 -3.37
N ARG A 71 4.63 8.77 -2.61
CA ARG A 71 4.83 10.19 -2.89
C ARG A 71 5.94 10.40 -3.92
N SER A 72 5.73 11.36 -4.81
CA SER A 72 6.76 11.80 -5.75
C SER A 72 7.72 12.82 -5.10
N GLY A 73 9.00 12.74 -5.45
CA GLY A 73 10.01 13.71 -5.03
C GLY A 73 11.41 13.09 -4.96
N GLN A 74 12.44 13.91 -5.18
CA GLN A 74 13.83 13.43 -5.23
C GLN A 74 14.24 12.62 -3.99
N ARG A 75 13.79 13.05 -2.80
CA ARG A 75 14.08 12.36 -1.53
C ARG A 75 13.36 11.02 -1.43
N THR A 76 12.09 10.93 -1.83
CA THR A 76 11.33 9.67 -1.76
C THR A 76 11.78 8.71 -2.85
N ASP A 77 12.21 9.21 -3.99
CA ASP A 77 12.76 8.40 -5.08
C ASP A 77 14.08 7.77 -4.69
N ALA A 78 14.98 8.53 -4.06
CA ALA A 78 16.26 8.04 -3.53
C ALA A 78 16.13 7.15 -2.28
N LEU A 79 14.98 7.16 -1.59
CA LEU A 79 14.77 6.39 -0.37
C LEU A 79 14.80 4.88 -0.66
N THR A 80 15.77 4.18 -0.07
CA THR A 80 15.88 2.72 -0.07
C THR A 80 15.25 2.14 1.20
N TYR A 81 14.88 0.86 1.14
CA TYR A 81 14.28 0.18 2.29
C TYR A 81 15.26 0.07 3.47
N GLU A 82 16.54 -0.21 3.20
CA GLU A 82 17.59 -0.26 4.23
C GLU A 82 17.74 1.08 4.95
N ARG A 83 17.75 2.19 4.19
CA ARG A 83 17.85 3.52 4.78
C ARG A 83 16.62 3.83 5.65
N PHE A 84 15.44 3.46 5.18
CA PHE A 84 14.20 3.59 5.96
C PHE A 84 14.28 2.82 7.28
N LEU A 85 14.79 1.58 7.27
CA LEU A 85 14.95 0.79 8.49
C LEU A 85 15.97 1.42 9.45
N GLN A 86 17.10 1.92 8.97
CA GLN A 86 18.06 2.65 9.82
C GLN A 86 17.41 3.86 10.50
N ASP A 87 16.66 4.67 9.77
CA ASP A 87 16.04 5.89 10.31
C ASP A 87 14.89 5.61 11.30
N ASN A 88 14.28 4.41 11.26
CA ASN A 88 13.12 4.05 12.09
C ASN A 88 13.43 3.03 13.21
N ILE A 89 14.46 2.19 13.08
CA ILE A 89 14.88 1.26 14.14
C ILE A 89 15.81 1.95 15.15
N SER A 90 16.51 3.01 14.76
CA SER A 90 17.39 3.79 15.65
C SER A 90 16.65 4.85 16.49
N LYS A 91 15.33 4.77 16.63
CA LYS A 91 14.50 5.62 17.49
C LYS A 91 13.74 4.79 18.50
#